data_AF-A0A2I0D891-F1
#
_entry.id   AF-A0A2I0D891-F1
#
_cell.length_a   1.000
_cell.length_b   1.000
_cell.length_c   1.000
_cell.angle_alpha   90.00
_cell.angle_beta   90.00
_cell.angle_gamma   90.00
#
_symmetry.space_group_name_H-M   'P 1'
#
loop_
_entity.id
_entity.type
_entity.pdbx_description
1 polymer ?
#
loop_
_entity_poly.entity_id
_entity_poly.type
_entity_poly.pdbx_seq_one_letter_code
_entity_poly.pdbx_strand_id
1 'polypeptide(L)'
;MRENELLLKKIIPPKTREERDCFSNEEIIAELNQEQIKYIEKRLIELLETDNDYLIAETLVHIKSEKSIPAIFKQLKKSSSSFEKIKWASFINEINNGDKEMELIAYNECKKMEFIYEIEGIVFCDLIKFKSPRIEKQIEKYIEHKYFLVNHYAKLVLNYNGYSDNYNQKSNSKEWWEFWK
;
A
#
# COMPACT_ATOMS: atom_id res chain seq x y z
N MET A 1 13.49 -7.21 26.46
CA MET A 1 12.81 -8.36 25.80
C MET A 1 11.30 -8.31 25.97
N ARG A 2 10.75 -8.30 27.20
CA ARG A 2 9.29 -8.14 27.42
C ARG A 2 8.70 -6.85 26.82
N GLU A 3 9.41 -5.74 26.94
CA GLU A 3 8.99 -4.44 26.37
C GLU A 3 8.97 -4.45 24.85
N ASN A 4 9.99 -5.03 24.20
CA ASN A 4 10.07 -5.10 22.75
C ASN A 4 8.99 -6.03 22.15
N GLU A 5 8.62 -7.11 22.85
CA GLU A 5 7.51 -7.98 22.43
C GLU A 5 6.15 -7.27 22.56
N LEU A 6 5.96 -6.47 23.61
CA LEU A 6 4.78 -5.62 23.74
C LEU A 6 4.73 -4.55 22.64
N LEU A 7 5.88 -3.97 22.30
CA LEU A 7 6.00 -3.01 21.21
C LEU A 7 5.65 -3.64 19.85
N LEU A 8 6.16 -4.84 19.56
CA LEU A 8 5.84 -5.57 18.33
C LEU A 8 4.32 -5.79 18.19
N LYS A 9 3.62 -6.14 19.28
CA LYS A 9 2.15 -6.31 19.28
C LYS A 9 1.39 -5.00 19.09
N LYS A 10 1.95 -3.86 19.49
CA LYS A 10 1.36 -2.55 19.22
C LYS A 10 1.55 -2.15 17.76
N ILE A 11 2.69 -2.48 17.16
CA ILE A 11 3.00 -2.15 15.76
C ILE A 11 2.21 -3.05 14.82
N ILE A 12 2.11 -4.35 15.13
CA ILE A 12 1.34 -5.35 14.39
C ILE A 12 0.27 -5.94 15.32
N PRO A 13 -0.88 -5.27 15.49
CA PRO A 13 -1.98 -5.79 16.28
C PRO A 13 -2.60 -7.03 15.59
N PRO A 14 -3.47 -7.81 16.27
CA PRO A 14 -4.11 -8.98 15.68
C PRO A 14 -4.82 -8.69 14.36
N LYS A 15 -4.89 -9.67 13.45
CA LYS A 15 -5.52 -9.55 12.12
C LYS A 15 -7.06 -9.64 12.19
N THR A 16 -7.65 -8.96 13.15
CA THR A 16 -9.11 -8.81 13.29
C THR A 16 -9.53 -7.45 12.78
N ARG A 17 -10.80 -7.32 12.38
CA ARG A 17 -11.32 -6.03 11.92
C ARG A 17 -11.29 -5.01 13.06
N GLU A 18 -11.70 -5.42 14.25
CA GLU A 18 -11.80 -4.56 15.43
C GLU A 18 -10.48 -3.91 15.80
N GLU A 19 -9.36 -4.61 15.59
CA GLU A 19 -8.02 -4.14 15.92
C GLU A 19 -7.35 -3.36 14.79
N ARG A 20 -7.84 -3.48 13.54
CA ARG A 20 -7.15 -2.95 12.36
C ARG A 20 -7.97 -2.00 11.49
N ASP A 21 -9.27 -1.87 11.71
CA ASP A 21 -10.09 -0.90 10.98
C ASP A 21 -9.59 0.52 11.31
N CYS A 22 -9.20 1.27 10.28
CA CYS A 22 -8.55 2.58 10.40
C CYS A 22 -7.25 2.63 11.26
N PHE A 23 -6.60 1.49 11.51
CA PHE A 23 -5.34 1.46 12.26
C PHE A 23 -4.16 1.97 11.43
N SER A 24 -3.30 2.77 12.06
CA SER A 24 -1.99 3.15 11.55
C SER A 24 -0.96 3.00 12.66
N ASN A 25 0.21 2.47 12.33
CA ASN A 25 1.35 2.36 13.26
C ASN A 25 2.41 3.44 13.04
N GLU A 26 2.16 4.44 12.18
CA GLU A 26 3.15 5.47 11.83
C GLU A 26 3.62 6.27 13.05
N GLU A 27 2.70 6.70 13.91
CA GLU A 27 3.04 7.43 15.15
C GLU A 27 3.91 6.58 16.08
N ILE A 28 3.60 5.29 16.22
CA ILE A 28 4.38 4.36 17.05
C ILE A 28 5.79 4.20 16.48
N ILE A 29 5.91 4.11 15.15
CA ILE A 29 7.19 3.96 14.47
C ILE A 29 8.05 5.23 14.60
N ALA A 30 7.43 6.41 14.52
CA ALA A 30 8.11 7.70 14.63
C ALA A 30 8.80 7.90 15.99
N GLU A 31 8.30 7.26 17.05
CA GLU A 31 8.85 7.34 18.41
C GLU A 31 9.97 6.31 18.69
N LEU A 32 10.25 5.38 17.77
CA LEU A 32 11.21 4.32 18.02
C LEU A 32 12.65 4.81 18.02
N ASN A 33 13.42 4.33 18.98
CA ASN A 33 14.87 4.49 18.94
C ASN A 33 15.53 3.47 18.00
N GLN A 34 16.82 3.66 17.69
CA GLN A 34 17.55 2.82 16.75
C GLN A 34 17.63 1.34 17.15
N GLU A 35 17.69 1.03 18.45
CA GLU A 35 17.74 -0.36 18.93
C GLU A 35 16.39 -1.04 18.74
N GLN A 36 15.30 -0.33 19.02
CA GLN A 36 13.93 -0.78 18.78
C GLN A 36 13.69 -1.01 17.30
N ILE A 37 14.09 -0.07 16.43
CA ILE A 37 13.97 -0.23 14.97
C ILE A 37 14.69 -1.51 14.51
N LYS A 38 15.94 -1.73 14.93
CA LYS A 38 16.70 -2.94 14.57
C LYS A 38 16.01 -4.23 15.05
N TYR A 39 15.48 -4.21 16.25
CA TYR A 39 14.74 -5.36 16.79
C TYR A 39 13.46 -5.62 15.99
N ILE A 40 12.65 -4.57 15.75
CA ILE A 40 11.37 -4.68 15.04
C ILE A 40 11.62 -5.11 13.59
N GLU A 41 12.56 -4.49 12.88
CA GLU A 41 12.96 -4.88 11.53
C GLU A 41 13.21 -6.39 11.43
N LYS A 42 14.06 -6.93 12.32
CA LYS A 42 14.38 -8.36 12.34
C LYS A 42 13.14 -9.22 12.56
N ARG A 43 12.29 -8.87 13.53
CA ARG A 43 11.10 -9.66 13.88
C ARG A 43 10.03 -9.62 12.77
N LEU A 44 9.85 -8.49 12.12
CA LEU A 44 8.91 -8.35 11.00
C LEU A 44 9.35 -9.15 9.78
N ILE A 45 10.66 -9.17 9.47
CA ILE A 45 11.21 -10.02 8.40
C ILE A 45 10.96 -11.50 8.72
N GLU A 46 11.21 -11.94 9.96
CA GLU A 46 10.94 -13.31 10.39
C GLU A 46 9.45 -13.67 10.29
N LEU A 47 8.54 -12.74 10.61
CA LEU A 47 7.09 -12.96 10.47
C LEU A 47 6.67 -13.09 9.00
N LEU A 48 7.22 -12.27 8.10
CA LEU A 48 6.93 -12.35 6.66
C LEU A 48 7.36 -13.67 6.01
N GLU A 49 8.22 -14.46 6.63
CA GLU A 49 8.55 -15.78 6.08
C GLU A 49 7.35 -16.75 6.11
N THR A 50 6.45 -16.56 7.07
CA THR A 50 5.29 -17.42 7.35
C THR A 50 3.94 -16.75 7.16
N ASP A 51 3.87 -15.41 7.19
CA ASP A 51 2.64 -14.63 7.04
C ASP A 51 2.71 -13.73 5.78
N ASN A 52 1.57 -13.48 5.15
CA ASN A 52 1.40 -12.60 4.00
C ASN A 52 0.73 -11.27 4.37
N ASP A 53 0.80 -10.89 5.65
CA ASP A 53 0.21 -9.67 6.17
C ASP A 53 0.85 -8.39 5.58
N TYR A 54 0.05 -7.62 4.84
CA TYR A 54 0.48 -6.38 4.22
C TYR A 54 0.90 -5.31 5.23
N LEU A 55 0.31 -5.29 6.43
CA LEU A 55 0.72 -4.31 7.46
C LEU A 55 2.18 -4.51 7.85
N ILE A 56 2.67 -5.75 7.88
CA ILE A 56 4.07 -6.07 8.17
C ILE A 56 4.97 -5.49 7.07
N ALA A 57 4.60 -5.68 5.80
CA ALA A 57 5.35 -5.17 4.66
C ALA A 57 5.33 -3.63 4.58
N GLU A 58 4.17 -3.02 4.80
CA GLU A 58 4.00 -1.56 4.88
C GLU A 58 4.87 -0.96 5.98
N THR A 59 4.93 -1.62 7.14
CA THR A 59 5.82 -1.21 8.24
C THR A 59 7.30 -1.28 7.82
N LEU A 60 7.72 -2.35 7.13
CA LEU A 60 9.09 -2.51 6.64
C LEU A 60 9.45 -1.46 5.58
N VAL A 61 8.50 -1.06 4.74
CA VAL A 61 8.63 0.06 3.80
C VAL A 61 8.82 1.37 4.56
N HIS A 62 7.98 1.64 5.56
CA HIS A 62 8.03 2.88 6.35
C HIS A 62 9.39 3.06 7.04
N ILE A 63 9.97 1.99 7.60
CA ILE A 63 11.31 2.02 8.21
C ILE A 63 12.46 1.86 7.19
N LYS A 64 12.16 1.80 5.89
CA LYS A 64 13.11 1.68 4.77
C LYS A 64 14.05 0.46 4.91
N SER A 65 13.49 -0.70 5.26
CA SER A 65 14.27 -1.92 5.48
C SER A 65 14.69 -2.59 4.16
N GLU A 66 15.88 -2.26 3.64
CA GLU A 66 16.47 -2.97 2.50
C GLU A 66 16.65 -4.47 2.77
N LYS A 67 16.90 -4.85 4.03
CA LYS A 67 17.06 -6.26 4.45
C LYS A 67 15.79 -7.08 4.27
N SER A 68 14.63 -6.44 4.20
CA SER A 68 13.34 -7.11 4.03
C SER A 68 13.04 -7.52 2.59
N ILE A 69 13.76 -6.95 1.61
CA ILE A 69 13.51 -7.18 0.17
C ILE A 69 13.44 -8.68 -0.17
N PRO A 70 14.36 -9.56 0.28
CA PRO A 70 14.27 -10.99 -0.03
C PRO A 70 12.98 -11.65 0.48
N ALA A 71 12.51 -11.28 1.68
CA ALA A 71 11.27 -11.82 2.25
C ALA A 71 10.04 -11.31 1.50
N ILE A 72 9.99 -10.01 1.17
CA ILE A 72 8.92 -9.39 0.38
C ILE A 72 8.89 -10.00 -1.04
N PHE A 73 10.06 -10.22 -1.67
CA PHE A 73 10.16 -10.84 -2.98
C PHE A 73 9.72 -12.31 -2.97
N LYS A 74 9.94 -13.02 -1.87
CA LYS A 74 9.39 -14.37 -1.68
C LYS A 74 7.86 -14.36 -1.64
N GLN A 75 7.25 -13.36 -1.00
CA GLN A 75 5.80 -13.20 -1.02
C GLN A 75 5.28 -12.87 -2.41
N LEU A 76 5.94 -11.95 -3.13
CA LEU A 76 5.64 -11.65 -4.55
C LEU A 76 5.60 -12.92 -5.42
N LYS A 77 6.56 -13.85 -5.23
CA LYS A 77 6.62 -15.11 -5.97
C LYS A 77 5.52 -16.10 -5.61
N LYS A 78 5.03 -16.07 -4.37
CA LYS A 78 3.93 -16.92 -3.89
C LYS A 78 2.56 -16.39 -4.33
N SER A 79 2.45 -15.10 -4.60
CA SER A 79 1.20 -14.47 -5.02
C SER A 79 0.65 -15.05 -6.30
N SER A 80 -0.66 -15.30 -6.29
CA SER A 80 -1.37 -15.95 -7.39
C SER A 80 -2.10 -14.94 -8.27
N SER A 81 -2.60 -13.85 -7.68
CA SER A 81 -3.36 -12.83 -8.42
C SER A 81 -2.48 -11.66 -8.88
N SER A 82 -2.91 -11.00 -9.96
CA SER A 82 -2.26 -9.78 -10.46
C SER A 82 -2.24 -8.68 -9.39
N PHE A 83 -3.33 -8.55 -8.62
CA PHE A 83 -3.47 -7.56 -7.55
C PHE A 83 -2.42 -7.73 -6.47
N GLU A 84 -2.29 -8.95 -5.94
CA GLU A 84 -1.28 -9.25 -4.92
C GLU A 84 0.14 -9.01 -5.45
N LYS A 85 0.42 -9.43 -6.69
CA LYS A 85 1.74 -9.21 -7.29
C LYS A 85 2.08 -7.74 -7.43
N ILE A 86 1.13 -6.91 -7.85
CA ILE A 86 1.31 -5.46 -7.92
C ILE A 86 1.60 -4.89 -6.54
N LYS A 87 0.83 -5.28 -5.52
CA LYS A 87 1.00 -4.82 -4.13
C LYS A 87 2.39 -5.18 -3.58
N TRP A 88 2.81 -6.44 -3.73
CA TRP A 88 4.13 -6.86 -3.25
C TRP A 88 5.28 -6.18 -4.03
N ALA A 89 5.12 -6.01 -5.34
CA ALA A 89 6.10 -5.30 -6.16
C ALA A 89 6.21 -3.82 -5.76
N SER A 90 5.09 -3.17 -5.39
CA SER A 90 5.11 -1.76 -4.98
C SER A 90 5.92 -1.56 -3.71
N PHE A 91 5.85 -2.48 -2.74
CA PHE A 91 6.67 -2.40 -1.52
C PHE A 91 8.17 -2.41 -1.81
N ILE A 92 8.62 -3.32 -2.68
CA ILE A 92 10.04 -3.39 -3.07
C ILE A 92 10.45 -2.11 -3.80
N ASN A 93 9.61 -1.64 -4.73
CA ASN A 93 9.85 -0.39 -5.44
C ASN A 93 9.95 0.82 -4.50
N GLU A 94 9.11 0.90 -3.46
CA GLU A 94 9.16 1.98 -2.47
C GLU A 94 10.44 1.92 -1.62
N ILE A 95 10.85 0.74 -1.16
CA ILE A 95 12.11 0.56 -0.40
C ILE A 95 13.32 0.98 -1.27
N ASN A 96 13.33 0.58 -2.53
CA ASN A 96 14.41 0.91 -3.47
C ASN A 96 14.33 2.34 -4.05
N ASN A 97 13.28 3.10 -3.72
CA ASN A 97 12.98 4.40 -4.34
C ASN A 97 12.98 4.34 -5.88
N GLY A 98 12.40 3.29 -6.43
CA GLY A 98 12.35 2.98 -7.86
C GLY A 98 13.06 1.67 -8.19
N ASP A 99 12.34 0.72 -8.76
CA ASP A 99 12.89 -0.57 -9.18
C ASP A 99 12.35 -0.97 -10.56
N LYS A 100 13.24 -1.06 -11.57
CA LYS A 100 12.86 -1.33 -12.96
C LYS A 100 12.28 -2.74 -13.16
N GLU A 101 12.73 -3.71 -12.38
CA GLU A 101 12.21 -5.08 -12.46
C GLU A 101 10.81 -5.12 -11.87
N MET A 102 10.60 -4.50 -10.70
CA MET A 102 9.29 -4.44 -10.06
C MET A 102 8.29 -3.64 -10.90
N GLU A 103 8.75 -2.55 -11.50
CA GLU A 103 7.94 -1.74 -12.44
C GLU A 103 7.52 -2.55 -13.67
N LEU A 104 8.42 -3.39 -14.22
CA LEU A 104 8.08 -4.28 -15.32
C LEU A 104 7.07 -5.36 -14.92
N ILE A 105 7.22 -5.94 -13.74
CA ILE A 105 6.25 -6.90 -13.19
C ILE A 105 4.89 -6.21 -13.03
N ALA A 106 4.83 -5.06 -12.36
CA ALA A 106 3.59 -4.33 -12.12
C ALA A 106 2.89 -3.93 -13.43
N TYR A 107 3.63 -3.43 -14.41
CA TYR A 107 3.09 -3.11 -15.74
C TYR A 107 2.49 -4.34 -16.44
N ASN A 108 3.21 -5.47 -16.43
CA ASN A 108 2.75 -6.69 -17.08
C ASN A 108 1.54 -7.30 -16.39
N GLU A 109 1.48 -7.26 -15.06
CA GLU A 109 0.32 -7.73 -14.29
C GLU A 109 -0.89 -6.79 -14.49
N CYS A 110 -0.68 -5.47 -14.50
CA CYS A 110 -1.73 -4.47 -14.78
C CYS A 110 -2.43 -4.73 -16.12
N LYS A 111 -1.67 -5.06 -17.17
CA LYS A 111 -2.23 -5.40 -18.49
C LYS A 111 -3.15 -6.63 -18.50
N LYS A 112 -2.98 -7.54 -17.54
CA LYS A 112 -3.78 -8.77 -17.42
C LYS A 112 -5.03 -8.57 -16.58
N MET A 113 -5.19 -7.39 -15.97
CA MET A 113 -6.27 -7.15 -15.03
C MET A 113 -7.59 -6.95 -15.74
N GLU A 114 -8.60 -7.65 -15.24
CA GLU A 114 -10.00 -7.40 -15.54
C GLU A 114 -10.68 -7.05 -14.21
N PHE A 115 -11.38 -5.93 -14.16
CA PHE A 115 -12.10 -5.50 -12.97
C PHE A 115 -13.45 -6.20 -12.93
N ILE A 116 -13.62 -7.11 -11.97
CA ILE A 116 -14.86 -7.85 -11.73
C ILE A 116 -15.69 -7.12 -10.65
N TYR A 117 -15.01 -6.49 -9.69
CA TYR A 117 -15.64 -5.75 -8.59
C TYR A 117 -15.14 -4.32 -8.54
N GLU A 118 -15.98 -3.38 -8.11
CA GLU A 118 -15.55 -1.97 -8.08
C GLU A 118 -14.39 -1.72 -7.10
N ILE A 119 -14.39 -2.42 -5.96
CA ILE A 119 -13.41 -2.26 -4.88
C ILE A 119 -11.96 -2.50 -5.32
N GLU A 120 -11.79 -3.29 -6.39
CA GLU A 120 -10.50 -3.60 -6.98
C GLU A 120 -9.77 -2.36 -7.53
N GLY A 121 -10.48 -1.25 -7.79
CA GLY A 121 -9.89 0.00 -8.26
C GLY A 121 -8.79 0.57 -7.36
N ILE A 122 -8.75 0.21 -6.08
CA ILE A 122 -7.73 0.64 -5.12
C ILE A 122 -6.30 0.27 -5.56
N VAL A 123 -6.14 -0.75 -6.40
CA VAL A 123 -4.85 -1.17 -6.97
C VAL A 123 -4.10 -0.04 -7.70
N PHE A 124 -4.82 0.95 -8.21
CA PHE A 124 -4.21 2.11 -8.87
C PHE A 124 -3.34 2.93 -7.91
N CYS A 125 -3.66 2.93 -6.61
CA CYS A 125 -2.84 3.57 -5.58
C CYS A 125 -1.48 2.88 -5.41
N ASP A 126 -1.38 1.57 -5.68
CA ASP A 126 -0.11 0.86 -5.66
C ASP A 126 0.66 1.03 -6.99
N LEU A 127 -0.07 1.05 -8.12
CA LEU A 127 0.51 1.24 -9.46
C LEU A 127 1.13 2.63 -9.67
N ILE A 128 0.54 3.69 -9.11
CA ILE A 128 1.05 5.05 -9.31
C ILE A 128 2.40 5.28 -8.62
N LYS A 129 2.72 4.50 -7.57
CA LYS A 129 3.99 4.59 -6.83
C LYS A 129 5.22 4.31 -7.69
N PHE A 130 5.05 3.60 -8.81
CA PHE A 130 6.13 3.33 -9.75
C PHE A 130 6.51 4.53 -10.61
N LYS A 131 5.70 5.61 -10.64
CA LYS A 131 5.95 6.83 -11.42
C LYS A 131 6.32 6.53 -12.87
N SER A 132 5.59 5.59 -13.47
CA SER A 132 5.89 5.01 -14.77
C SER A 132 4.88 5.49 -15.82
N PRO A 133 5.31 6.24 -16.85
CA PRO A 133 4.40 6.76 -17.88
C PRO A 133 3.59 5.67 -18.60
N ARG A 134 4.16 4.46 -18.76
CA ARG A 134 3.46 3.34 -19.39
C ARG A 134 2.40 2.72 -18.48
N ILE A 135 2.61 2.76 -17.15
CA ILE A 135 1.61 2.33 -16.17
C ILE A 135 0.49 3.37 -16.11
N GLU A 136 0.83 4.66 -16.03
CA GLU A 136 -0.16 5.76 -16.07
C GLU A 136 -1.08 5.63 -17.30
N LYS A 137 -0.51 5.39 -18.48
CA LYS A 137 -1.27 5.13 -19.70
C LYS A 137 -2.17 3.88 -19.65
N GLN A 138 -1.84 2.87 -18.84
CA GLN A 138 -2.78 1.77 -18.61
C GLN A 138 -3.94 2.22 -17.71
N ILE A 139 -3.65 2.97 -16.64
CA ILE A 139 -4.66 3.50 -15.71
C ILE A 139 -5.63 4.44 -16.43
N GLU A 140 -5.16 5.26 -17.37
CA GLU A 140 -5.98 6.18 -18.17
C GLU A 140 -7.15 5.49 -18.87
N LYS A 141 -7.03 4.21 -19.25
CA LYS A 141 -8.12 3.45 -19.89
C LYS A 141 -9.36 3.29 -18.99
N TYR A 142 -9.21 3.53 -17.69
CA TYR A 142 -10.23 3.30 -16.69
C TYR A 142 -10.88 4.59 -16.16
N ILE A 143 -10.50 5.78 -16.65
CA ILE A 143 -11.08 7.07 -16.22
C ILE A 143 -12.57 7.22 -16.51
N GLU A 144 -13.10 6.42 -17.43
CA GLU A 144 -14.52 6.35 -17.80
C GLU A 144 -15.09 4.94 -17.58
N HIS A 145 -14.45 4.15 -16.72
CA HIS A 145 -14.91 2.79 -16.45
C HIS A 145 -16.33 2.79 -15.86
N LYS A 146 -17.10 1.74 -16.22
CA LYS A 146 -18.51 1.57 -15.79
C LYS A 146 -18.67 1.50 -14.27
N TYR A 147 -17.66 0.98 -13.58
CA TYR A 147 -17.66 0.84 -12.12
C TYR A 147 -17.16 2.12 -11.46
N PHE A 148 -17.95 2.63 -10.52
CA PHE A 148 -17.70 3.92 -9.90
C PHE A 148 -16.35 3.97 -9.21
N LEU A 149 -16.03 2.99 -8.34
CA LEU A 149 -14.75 3.01 -7.61
C LEU A 149 -13.54 2.85 -8.54
N VAL A 150 -13.64 2.05 -9.61
CA VAL A 150 -12.56 1.91 -10.59
C VAL A 150 -12.29 3.26 -11.28
N ASN A 151 -13.34 3.93 -11.74
CA ASN A 151 -13.26 5.25 -12.34
C ASN A 151 -12.70 6.29 -11.35
N HIS A 152 -13.23 6.30 -10.13
CA HIS A 152 -12.82 7.20 -9.06
C HIS A 152 -11.33 7.09 -8.76
N TYR A 153 -10.83 5.88 -8.49
CA TYR A 153 -9.41 5.69 -8.19
C TYR A 153 -8.51 6.02 -9.38
N ALA A 154 -8.91 5.69 -10.61
CA ALA A 154 -8.15 6.06 -11.80
C ALA A 154 -8.01 7.58 -11.94
N LYS A 155 -9.10 8.34 -11.78
CA LYS A 155 -9.07 9.81 -11.79
C LYS A 155 -8.29 10.39 -10.63
N LEU A 156 -8.43 9.81 -9.44
CA LEU A 156 -7.77 10.26 -8.22
C LEU A 156 -6.25 10.16 -8.37
N VAL A 157 -5.71 8.99 -8.73
CA VAL A 157 -4.25 8.80 -8.79
C VAL A 157 -3.59 9.54 -9.95
N LEU A 158 -4.32 9.80 -11.04
CA LEU A 158 -3.83 10.57 -12.19
C LEU A 158 -4.05 12.09 -12.04
N ASN A 159 -4.72 12.54 -10.96
CA ASN A 159 -5.26 13.89 -10.82
C ASN A 159 -5.97 14.39 -12.11
N TYR A 160 -6.79 13.52 -12.72
CA TYR A 160 -7.37 13.78 -14.03
C TYR A 160 -8.23 15.05 -14.02
N ASN A 161 -7.86 16.07 -14.80
CA ASN A 161 -8.52 17.39 -14.81
C ASN A 161 -8.65 18.04 -13.41
N GLY A 162 -7.65 17.87 -12.53
CA GLY A 162 -7.67 18.44 -11.18
C GLY A 162 -8.61 17.68 -10.23
N TYR A 163 -8.96 16.43 -10.53
CA TYR A 163 -9.91 15.65 -9.72
C TYR A 163 -9.45 15.48 -8.26
N SER A 164 -8.18 15.13 -8.02
CA SER A 164 -7.68 14.96 -6.66
C SER A 164 -7.67 16.28 -5.90
N ASP A 165 -7.31 17.37 -6.57
CA ASP A 165 -7.25 18.70 -5.96
C ASP A 165 -8.64 19.17 -5.52
N ASN A 166 -9.64 19.00 -6.38
CA ASN A 166 -11.03 19.31 -6.09
C ASN A 166 -11.62 18.41 -4.98
N TYR A 167 -11.22 17.13 -4.96
CA TYR A 167 -11.65 16.18 -3.93
C TYR A 167 -11.11 16.58 -2.54
N ASN A 168 -9.81 16.90 -2.46
CA ASN A 168 -9.16 17.30 -1.22
C ASN A 168 -9.63 18.68 -0.72
N GLN A 169 -10.00 19.60 -1.62
CA GLN A 169 -10.64 20.86 -1.23
C GLN A 169 -12.02 20.64 -0.62
N LYS A 170 -12.80 19.69 -1.16
CA LYS A 170 -14.12 19.33 -0.61
C LYS A 170 -14.03 18.63 0.74
N SER A 171 -13.03 17.77 0.97
CA SER A 171 -12.83 17.15 2.29
C SER A 171 -12.41 18.15 3.36
N ASN A 172 -11.73 19.24 2.96
CA ASN A 172 -11.39 20.37 3.84
C ASN A 172 -12.54 21.38 4.01
N SER A 173 -13.64 21.23 3.28
CA SER A 173 -14.81 22.10 3.40
C SER A 173 -16.02 21.32 3.90
N LYS A 174 -16.32 21.51 5.19
CA LYS A 174 -17.46 20.99 5.97
C LYS A 174 -17.19 19.68 6.67
N GLU A 175 -16.99 19.83 7.98
CA GLU A 175 -17.24 18.78 8.93
C GLU A 175 -18.71 18.34 8.81
N TRP A 176 -18.96 17.04 8.68
CA TRP A 176 -20.29 16.49 8.38
C TRP A 176 -21.38 16.90 9.39
N TRP A 177 -20.99 17.35 10.59
CA TRP A 177 -21.90 17.86 11.63
C TRP A 177 -22.43 19.28 11.37
N GLU A 178 -21.87 20.03 10.42
CA GLU A 178 -22.40 21.35 10.06
C GLU A 178 -23.73 21.30 9.28
N PHE A 179 -24.14 20.11 8.80
CA PHE A 179 -25.44 19.92 8.14
C PHE A 179 -26.64 19.89 9.09
N TRP A 180 -26.40 19.74 10.39
CA TRP A 180 -27.44 19.63 11.42
C TRP A 180 -27.58 20.90 12.29
N LYS A 181 -27.00 22.03 11.87
CA LYS A 181 -27.26 23.36 12.43
C LYS A 181 -28.31 24.08 11.59
#